data_AF-A0A8J2NWG8-F1
#
_entry.id   AF-A0A8J2NWG8-F1
#
_cell.length_a   1.000
_cell.length_b   1.000
_cell.length_c   1.000
_cell.angle_alpha   90.00
_cell.angle_beta   90.00
_cell.angle_gamma   90.00
#
_symmetry.space_group_name_H-M   'P 1'
#
loop_
_entity.id
_entity.type
_entity.pdbx_description
1 polymer ?
#
loop_
_entity_poly.entity_id
_entity_poly.type
_entity_poly.pdbx_seq_one_letter_code
_entity_poly.pdbx_strand_id
1 'polypeptide(L)'
;MRGDKVWSERHTFSLGDDDNLNISCAGTSLNVLTRRWAATVQDLVILDELLKKGYDRRATPTNHYNKSTPTSVYCELYMRSMSSPNPLTMDYKVDLYLIQRWKDERLKHHDLKQPLDLNDPNLVKAIWKPEVYFPNAKEADFQFVTVPNVLVRIHPDGEILYMLR
;
A
#
# COMPACT_ATOMS: atom_id res chain seq x y z
N MET A 1 -8.56 -30.63 39.74
CA MET A 1 -9.46 -29.47 39.86
C MET A 1 -8.63 -28.19 39.90
N ARG A 2 -8.99 -27.23 39.03
CA ARG A 2 -8.64 -25.79 39.02
C ARG A 2 -7.16 -25.43 38.80
N GLY A 3 -6.78 -24.62 37.82
CA GLY A 3 -7.57 -23.82 36.89
C GLY A 3 -6.62 -22.82 36.20
N ASP A 4 -6.76 -22.72 34.89
CA ASP A 4 -5.99 -21.85 34.00
C ASP A 4 -6.12 -20.38 34.40
N LYS A 5 -5.00 -19.64 34.43
CA LYS A 5 -5.02 -18.17 34.38
C LYS A 5 -4.68 -17.73 32.96
N VAL A 6 -5.72 -17.64 32.14
CA VAL A 6 -5.74 -16.91 30.89
C VAL A 6 -5.69 -15.42 31.24
N TRP A 7 -4.58 -14.74 30.92
CA TRP A 7 -4.56 -13.29 30.86
C TRP A 7 -5.17 -12.88 29.52
N SER A 8 -6.46 -12.54 29.50
CA SER A 8 -7.05 -11.83 28.37
C SER A 8 -6.84 -10.33 28.60
N GLU A 9 -5.84 -9.74 27.95
CA GLU A 9 -5.79 -8.29 27.79
C GLU A 9 -6.87 -7.91 26.77
N ARG A 10 -8.05 -7.53 27.29
CA ARG A 10 -9.08 -6.91 26.47
C ARG A 10 -8.66 -5.47 26.21
N HIS A 11 -8.06 -5.23 25.05
CA HIS A 11 -7.92 -3.89 24.50
C HIS A 11 -9.30 -3.42 24.03
N THR A 12 -9.94 -2.54 24.79
CA THR A 12 -11.15 -1.84 24.34
C THR A 12 -10.74 -0.66 23.46
N PHE A 13 -11.02 -0.78 22.16
CA PHE A 13 -10.85 0.30 21.19
C PHE A 13 -12.19 1.03 21.05
N SER A 14 -12.30 2.23 21.61
CA SER A 14 -13.46 3.10 21.37
C SER A 14 -13.09 4.12 20.30
N LEU A 15 -13.79 4.08 19.16
CA LEU A 15 -13.75 5.15 18.17
C LEU A 15 -14.54 6.34 18.76
N GLY A 16 -13.83 7.37 19.22
CA GLY A 16 -14.43 8.69 19.44
C GLY A 16 -14.47 9.43 18.11
N ASP A 17 -15.49 10.27 17.92
CA ASP A 17 -15.71 11.08 16.70
C ASP A 17 -14.66 12.20 16.46
N ASP A 18 -13.61 12.25 17.29
CA ASP A 18 -12.45 13.09 17.09
C ASP A 18 -11.24 12.21 16.75
N ASP A 19 -10.55 12.49 15.64
CA ASP A 19 -9.41 11.75 15.05
C ASP A 19 -8.13 11.64 15.93
N ASN A 20 -8.27 11.60 17.27
CA ASN A 20 -7.20 11.33 18.22
C ASN A 20 -7.29 9.89 18.75
N LEU A 21 -6.32 9.06 18.35
CA LEU A 21 -6.13 7.75 18.95
C LEU A 21 -5.36 7.87 20.27
N ASN A 22 -6.10 7.82 21.38
CA ASN A 22 -5.51 7.71 22.71
C ASN A 22 -5.16 6.25 23.01
N ILE A 23 -3.88 5.91 22.88
CA ILE A 23 -3.34 4.63 23.36
C ILE A 23 -2.90 4.83 24.81
N SER A 24 -3.65 4.27 25.76
CA SER A 24 -3.24 4.22 27.16
C SER A 24 -2.68 2.84 27.49
N CYS A 25 -1.40 2.81 27.86
CA CYS A 25 -0.79 1.68 28.56
C CYS A 25 -0.31 2.19 29.92
N ALA A 26 -0.41 1.33 30.94
CA ALA A 26 -0.32 1.65 32.37
C ALA A 26 0.65 2.80 32.69
N GLY A 27 0.09 4.00 32.93
CA GLY A 27 0.79 5.14 33.51
C GLY A 27 1.45 6.15 32.54
N THR A 28 1.31 6.03 31.23
CA THR A 28 1.81 7.06 30.29
C THR A 28 0.80 7.31 29.18
N SER A 29 0.27 8.54 29.08
CA SER A 29 -0.53 8.96 27.93
C SER A 29 0.40 9.59 26.88
N LEU A 30 0.54 8.93 25.74
CA LEU A 30 1.16 9.51 24.55
C LEU A 30 0.04 10.02 23.65
N ASN A 31 -0.05 11.34 23.49
CA ASN A 31 -0.89 11.94 22.46
C ASN A 31 -0.16 11.74 21.12
N VAL A 32 -0.51 10.68 20.41
CA VAL A 32 -0.04 10.49 19.03
C VAL A 32 -0.96 11.30 18.14
N LEU A 33 -0.44 12.38 17.53
CA LEU A 33 -1.14 13.07 16.44
C LEU A 33 -1.21 12.12 15.24
N THR A 34 -2.22 11.27 15.21
CA THR A 34 -2.57 10.50 14.01
C THR A 34 -3.23 11.45 13.03
N ARG A 35 -2.44 12.21 12.26
CA ARG A 35 -2.96 12.76 11.00
C ARG A 35 -3.31 11.57 10.12
N ARG A 36 -4.57 11.13 10.15
CA ARG A 36 -5.12 10.25 9.13
C ARG A 36 -5.09 11.04 7.83
N TRP A 37 -4.26 10.60 6.91
CA TRP A 37 -4.22 11.03 5.52
C TRP A 37 -5.43 10.39 4.80
N ALA A 38 -6.63 10.69 5.30
CA ALA A 38 -7.86 10.30 4.64
C ALA A 38 -8.09 11.29 3.50
N ALA A 39 -8.28 10.76 2.29
CA ALA A 39 -8.75 11.50 1.14
C ALA A 39 -9.95 12.38 1.53
N THR A 40 -9.94 13.66 1.19
CA THR A 40 -11.19 14.42 1.26
C THR A 40 -12.11 13.95 0.14
N VAL A 41 -13.43 14.08 0.31
CA VAL A 41 -14.41 13.73 -0.74
C VAL A 41 -14.08 14.45 -2.05
N GLN A 42 -13.55 15.66 -1.98
CA GLN A 42 -13.14 16.46 -3.13
C GLN A 42 -11.93 15.87 -3.87
N ASP A 43 -10.95 15.29 -3.15
CA ASP A 43 -9.78 14.64 -3.75
C ASP A 43 -10.18 13.38 -4.55
N LEU A 44 -11.17 12.64 -4.05
CA LEU A 44 -11.69 11.46 -4.75
C LEU A 44 -12.42 11.82 -6.05
N VAL A 45 -13.16 12.94 -6.06
CA VAL A 45 -13.80 13.45 -7.30
C VAL A 45 -12.75 13.83 -8.33
N ILE A 46 -11.66 14.50 -7.91
CA ILE A 46 -10.56 14.86 -8.81
C ILE A 46 -9.92 13.60 -9.41
N LEU A 47 -9.69 12.57 -8.60
CA LEU A 47 -9.13 11.31 -9.09
C LEU A 47 -10.06 10.62 -10.09
N ASP A 48 -11.36 10.60 -9.83
CA ASP A 48 -12.36 10.07 -10.75
C ASP A 48 -12.34 10.81 -12.10
N GLU A 49 -12.18 12.14 -12.08
CA GLU A 49 -12.05 12.94 -13.29
C GLU A 49 -10.77 12.62 -14.06
N LEU A 50 -9.63 12.49 -13.37
CA LEU A 50 -8.35 12.10 -13.97
C LEU A 50 -8.45 10.74 -14.66
N LEU A 51 -9.09 9.77 -14.02
CA LEU A 51 -9.23 8.42 -14.57
C LEU A 51 -10.22 8.36 -15.74
N LYS A 52 -11.27 9.19 -15.74
CA LYS A 52 -12.25 9.26 -16.85
C LYS A 52 -11.70 10.00 -18.07
N LYS A 53 -10.83 10.99 -17.88
CA LYS A 53 -10.33 11.88 -18.94
C LYS A 53 -9.15 11.29 -19.71
N GLY A 54 -9.32 10.09 -20.26
CA GLY A 54 -8.35 9.48 -21.19
C GLY A 54 -7.18 8.77 -20.52
N TYR A 55 -7.31 8.36 -19.25
CA TYR A 55 -6.33 7.50 -18.61
C TYR A 55 -6.43 6.07 -19.17
N ASP A 56 -5.49 5.70 -20.04
CA ASP A 56 -5.34 4.31 -20.48
C ASP A 56 -4.33 3.58 -19.58
N ARG A 57 -4.84 2.70 -18.73
CA ARG A 57 -4.04 1.83 -17.85
C ARG A 57 -3.20 0.79 -18.60
N ARG A 58 -3.43 0.58 -19.90
CA ARG A 58 -2.68 -0.40 -20.71
C ARG A 58 -1.39 0.22 -21.26
N ALA A 59 -1.35 1.54 -21.38
CA ALA A 59 -0.18 2.29 -21.78
C ALA A 59 0.71 2.56 -20.57
N THR A 60 2.01 2.37 -20.75
CA THR A 60 2.99 2.78 -19.74
C THR A 60 2.93 4.31 -19.54
N PRO A 61 3.28 4.82 -18.35
CA PRO A 61 3.28 6.25 -18.07
C PRO A 61 4.15 7.06 -19.03
N THR A 62 5.14 6.43 -19.66
CA THR A 62 6.00 7.11 -20.64
C THR A 62 5.60 6.92 -22.10
N ASN A 63 4.50 6.23 -22.40
CA ASN A 63 4.10 5.89 -23.77
C ASN A 63 3.73 7.11 -24.61
N HIS A 64 3.24 8.21 -23.99
CA HIS A 64 2.94 9.46 -24.70
C HIS A 64 4.17 10.35 -24.91
N TYR A 65 5.28 10.08 -24.20
CA TYR A 65 6.57 10.69 -24.54
C TYR A 65 7.14 9.99 -25.76
N ASN A 66 8.10 10.64 -26.44
CA ASN A 66 8.84 10.00 -27.53
C ASN A 66 9.25 8.58 -27.11
N LYS A 67 9.05 7.60 -28.00
CA LYS A 67 9.21 6.14 -27.77
C LYS A 67 10.55 5.69 -27.14
N SER A 68 11.48 6.60 -26.94
CA SER A 68 12.80 6.41 -26.36
C SER A 68 12.87 6.52 -24.83
N THR A 69 11.84 7.01 -24.14
CA THR A 69 11.92 7.23 -22.67
C THR A 69 11.34 6.04 -21.89
N PRO A 70 12.16 5.26 -21.17
CA PRO A 70 11.66 4.20 -20.31
C PRO A 70 10.98 4.75 -19.06
N THR A 71 10.01 4.00 -18.53
CA THR A 71 9.42 4.31 -17.22
C THR A 71 10.37 3.82 -16.12
N SER A 72 10.92 4.74 -15.33
CA SER A 72 11.74 4.39 -14.17
C SER A 72 10.86 3.89 -13.02
N VAL A 73 11.14 2.68 -12.55
CA VAL A 73 10.46 2.05 -11.41
C VAL A 73 11.50 1.74 -10.35
N TYR A 74 11.32 2.30 -9.15
CA TYR A 74 12.12 1.98 -7.98
C TYR A 74 11.43 0.89 -7.19
N CYS A 75 12.15 -0.18 -6.87
CA CYS A 75 11.63 -1.28 -6.07
C CYS A 75 12.42 -1.37 -4.77
N GLU A 76 11.70 -1.42 -3.66
CA GLU A 76 12.25 -1.65 -2.32
C GLU A 76 11.64 -2.94 -1.77
N LEU A 77 12.50 -3.79 -1.20
CA LEU A 77 12.09 -5.05 -0.58
C LEU A 77 12.37 -4.96 0.92
N TYR A 78 11.34 -5.17 1.73
CA TYR A 78 11.48 -5.25 3.18
C TYR A 78 11.19 -6.67 3.66
N MET A 79 12.24 -7.40 4.01
CA MET A 79 12.11 -8.77 4.52
C MET A 79 11.59 -8.75 5.96
N ARG A 80 10.48 -9.45 6.19
CA ARG A 80 9.89 -9.63 7.51
C ARG A 80 10.45 -10.86 8.22
N SER A 81 10.50 -11.98 7.50
CA SER A 81 10.96 -13.25 8.02
C SER A 81 11.52 -14.10 6.89
N MET A 82 12.50 -14.93 7.23
CA MET A 82 13.07 -15.94 6.37
C MET A 82 13.07 -17.27 7.11
N SER A 83 12.59 -18.33 6.46
CA SER A 83 12.65 -19.68 7.03
C SER A 83 14.05 -20.25 6.92
N SER A 84 14.36 -21.26 7.74
CA SER A 84 15.57 -22.06 7.55
C SER A 84 15.56 -22.70 6.15
N PRO A 85 16.70 -22.72 5.43
CA PRO A 85 16.82 -23.43 4.16
C PRO A 85 16.60 -24.93 4.35
N ASN A 86 15.86 -25.56 3.45
CA ASN A 86 15.68 -27.00 3.38
C ASN A 86 16.79 -27.61 2.51
N PRO A 87 17.73 -28.40 3.07
CA PRO A 87 18.84 -28.97 2.30
C PRO A 87 18.41 -30.06 1.31
N LEU A 88 17.24 -30.70 1.51
CA LEU A 88 16.74 -31.76 0.63
C LEU A 88 16.14 -31.21 -0.66
N THR A 89 15.42 -30.08 -0.58
CA THR A 89 14.74 -29.47 -1.73
C THR A 89 15.43 -28.19 -2.23
N MET A 90 16.45 -27.73 -1.50
CA MET A 90 17.19 -26.49 -1.72
C MET A 90 16.31 -25.24 -1.71
N ASP A 91 15.29 -25.22 -0.85
CA ASP A 91 14.29 -24.16 -0.79
C ASP A 91 14.30 -23.38 0.52
N TYR A 92 13.85 -22.14 0.45
CA TYR A 92 13.58 -21.30 1.60
C TYR A 92 12.29 -20.51 1.35
N LYS A 93 11.60 -20.14 2.42
CA LYS A 93 10.42 -19.28 2.39
C LYS A 93 10.79 -17.90 2.91
N VAL A 94 10.28 -16.86 2.27
CA VAL A 94 10.48 -15.47 2.70
C VAL A 94 9.13 -14.79 2.76
N ASP A 95 8.86 -14.14 3.88
CA ASP A 95 7.79 -13.14 3.98
C ASP A 95 8.42 -11.77 3.79
N LEU A 96 7.97 -11.03 2.78
CA LEU A 96 8.48 -9.70 2.48
C LEU A 96 7.34 -8.74 2.17
N TYR A 97 7.64 -7.45 2.28
CA TYR A 97 6.84 -6.39 1.68
C TYR A 97 7.57 -5.91 0.43
N LEU A 98 6.84 -5.80 -0.67
CA LEU A 98 7.33 -5.21 -1.91
C LEU A 98 6.72 -3.82 -2.05
N ILE A 99 7.59 -2.82 -2.08
CA ILE A 99 7.24 -1.41 -2.27
C ILE A 99 7.77 -1.01 -3.64
N GLN A 100 6.92 -0.41 -4.45
CA GLN A 100 7.26 0.06 -5.78
C GLN A 100 6.92 1.54 -5.86
N ARG A 101 7.82 2.32 -6.46
CA ARG A 101 7.61 3.74 -6.71
C ARG A 101 7.87 4.04 -8.17
N TRP A 102 6.93 4.70 -8.81
CA TRP A 102 7.09 5.19 -10.18
C TRP A 102 6.41 6.54 -10.32
N LYS A 103 6.76 7.27 -11.38
CA LYS A 103 6.15 8.56 -11.68
C LYS A 103 5.19 8.42 -12.86
N ASP A 104 3.96 8.89 -12.66
CA ASP A 104 2.94 8.98 -13.71
C ASP A 104 2.39 10.41 -13.78
N GLU A 105 2.91 11.18 -14.75
CA GLU A 105 2.53 12.59 -14.96
C GLU A 105 1.05 12.74 -15.36
N ARG A 106 0.38 11.67 -15.80
CA ARG A 106 -1.05 11.69 -16.15
C ARG A 106 -1.96 11.81 -14.93
N LEU A 107 -1.47 11.40 -13.75
CA LEU A 107 -2.20 11.48 -12.49
C LEU A 107 -1.82 12.73 -11.67
N LYS A 108 -0.97 13.59 -12.22
CA LYS A 108 -0.62 14.86 -11.59
C LYS A 108 -1.76 15.85 -11.73
N HIS A 109 -2.18 16.46 -10.61
CA HIS A 109 -3.23 17.47 -10.60
C HIS A 109 -2.86 18.62 -9.67
N HIS A 110 -3.05 19.85 -10.14
CA HIS A 110 -2.68 21.06 -9.39
C HIS A 110 -3.47 21.22 -8.08
N ASP A 111 -4.73 20.78 -8.08
CA ASP A 111 -5.61 20.96 -6.92
C ASP A 111 -5.43 19.88 -5.84
N LEU A 112 -4.70 18.80 -6.14
CA LEU A 112 -4.29 17.83 -5.13
C LEU A 112 -3.14 18.44 -4.32
N LYS A 113 -3.40 18.81 -3.07
CA LYS A 113 -2.38 19.38 -2.17
C LYS A 113 -1.79 18.35 -1.22
N GLN A 114 -2.45 17.20 -1.05
CA GLN A 114 -2.06 16.15 -0.12
C GLN A 114 -1.97 14.81 -0.85
N PRO A 115 -1.14 13.87 -0.36
CA PRO A 115 -1.11 12.50 -0.87
C PRO A 115 -2.47 11.83 -0.65
N LEU A 116 -2.90 11.07 -1.66
CA LEU A 116 -4.16 10.38 -1.69
C LEU A 116 -3.94 8.88 -1.47
N ASP A 117 -4.49 8.36 -0.37
CA ASP A 117 -4.42 6.93 -0.04
C ASP A 117 -5.65 6.19 -0.54
N LEU A 118 -5.41 5.20 -1.39
CA LEU A 118 -6.41 4.39 -2.05
C LEU A 118 -6.37 2.97 -1.52
N ASN A 119 -7.51 2.57 -0.95
CA ASN A 119 -7.74 1.22 -0.44
C ASN A 119 -8.81 0.46 -1.24
N ASP A 120 -9.51 1.11 -2.18
CA ASP A 120 -10.54 0.47 -3.00
C ASP A 120 -9.89 -0.40 -4.10
N PRO A 121 -10.12 -1.73 -4.10
CA PRO A 121 -9.58 -2.63 -5.12
C PRO A 121 -9.95 -2.27 -6.56
N ASN A 122 -11.10 -1.65 -6.79
CA ASN A 122 -11.53 -1.26 -8.14
C ASN A 122 -10.67 -0.13 -8.69
N LEU A 123 -10.39 0.84 -7.85
CA LEU A 123 -9.58 2.01 -8.18
C LEU A 123 -8.10 1.63 -8.36
N VAL A 124 -7.59 0.74 -7.51
CA VAL A 124 -6.25 0.16 -7.66
C VAL A 124 -6.10 -0.57 -8.99
N LYS A 125 -7.13 -1.28 -9.46
CA LYS A 125 -7.13 -1.94 -10.78
C LYS A 125 -7.23 -0.98 -11.96
N ALA A 126 -7.73 0.24 -11.74
CA ALA A 126 -7.87 1.26 -12.77
C ALA A 126 -6.53 1.94 -13.08
N ILE A 127 -5.55 1.87 -12.18
CA ILE A 127 -4.24 2.51 -12.34
C ILE A 127 -3.26 1.56 -13.03
N TRP A 128 -2.40 2.09 -13.91
CA TRP A 128 -1.28 1.33 -14.46
C TRP A 128 -0.29 1.00 -13.36
N LYS A 129 0.18 -0.25 -13.29
CA LYS A 129 1.24 -0.67 -12.38
C LYS A 129 2.25 -1.54 -13.13
N PRO A 130 3.53 -1.50 -12.78
CA PRO A 130 4.50 -2.39 -13.38
C PRO A 130 4.25 -3.84 -12.92
N GLU A 131 4.50 -4.78 -13.82
CA GLU A 131 4.44 -6.21 -13.49
C GLU A 131 5.81 -6.64 -12.96
N VAL A 132 5.84 -7.09 -11.71
CA VAL A 132 7.04 -7.63 -11.05
C VAL A 132 6.85 -9.12 -10.84
N TYR A 133 7.83 -9.92 -11.24
CA TYR A 133 7.84 -11.36 -11.03
C TYR A 133 9.19 -11.83 -10.48
N PHE A 134 9.18 -12.94 -9.75
CA PHE A 134 10.36 -13.56 -9.17
C PHE A 134 10.73 -14.81 -9.98
N PRO A 135 11.77 -14.77 -10.85
CA PRO A 135 12.08 -15.88 -11.75
C PRO A 135 12.46 -17.18 -11.04
N ASN A 136 12.96 -17.08 -9.81
CA ASN A 136 13.39 -18.21 -9.00
C ASN A 136 12.34 -18.64 -7.96
N ALA A 137 11.16 -18.01 -7.95
CA ALA A 137 10.11 -18.43 -7.03
C ALA A 137 9.50 -19.75 -7.52
N LYS A 138 9.56 -20.79 -6.68
CA LYS A 138 8.82 -22.03 -6.93
C LYS A 138 7.32 -21.83 -6.74
N GLU A 139 6.95 -21.12 -5.68
CA GLU A 139 5.59 -20.74 -5.32
C GLU A 139 5.63 -19.31 -4.76
N ALA A 140 4.61 -18.51 -5.07
CA ALA A 140 4.46 -17.16 -4.55
C ALA A 140 2.98 -16.86 -4.33
N ASP A 141 2.62 -16.54 -3.09
CA ASP A 141 1.25 -16.20 -2.71
C ASP A 141 1.20 -14.77 -2.16
N PHE A 142 0.19 -14.02 -2.59
CA PHE A 142 -0.14 -12.73 -1.97
C PHE A 142 -1.00 -12.96 -0.73
N GLN A 143 -0.76 -12.24 0.36
CA GLN A 143 -1.56 -12.43 1.57
C GLN A 143 -2.92 -11.74 1.47
N PHE A 144 -3.96 -12.53 1.21
CA PHE A 144 -5.36 -12.09 1.19
C PHE A 144 -6.02 -12.31 2.56
N VAL A 145 -5.92 -11.33 3.48
CA VAL A 145 -6.74 -11.34 4.69
C VAL A 145 -7.99 -10.51 4.41
N THR A 146 -9.04 -11.15 3.90
CA THR A 146 -10.37 -10.59 3.58
C THR A 146 -10.45 -9.53 2.46
N VAL A 147 -9.43 -8.67 2.31
CA VAL A 147 -9.21 -7.73 1.19
C VAL A 147 -7.71 -7.82 0.84
N PRO A 148 -7.29 -7.67 -0.44
CA PRO A 148 -5.87 -7.62 -0.76
C PRO A 148 -5.20 -6.51 0.07
N ASN A 149 -4.16 -6.83 0.84
CA ASN A 149 -3.40 -5.84 1.61
C ASN A 149 -2.51 -5.02 0.69
N VAL A 150 -3.15 -4.16 -0.12
CA VAL A 150 -2.50 -3.29 -1.09
C VAL A 150 -2.80 -1.86 -0.69
N LEU A 151 -1.75 -1.08 -0.49
CA LEU A 151 -1.84 0.37 -0.32
C LEU A 151 -1.32 1.03 -1.58
N VAL A 152 -2.15 1.89 -2.18
CA VAL A 152 -1.71 2.77 -3.26
C VAL A 152 -1.79 4.20 -2.78
N ARG A 153 -0.67 4.91 -2.81
CA ARG A 153 -0.58 6.32 -2.45
C ARG A 153 -0.19 7.12 -3.68
N ILE A 154 -1.03 8.07 -4.07
CA ILE A 154 -0.75 8.99 -5.17
C ILE A 154 -0.33 10.33 -4.57
N HIS A 155 0.87 10.78 -4.92
CA HIS A 155 1.37 12.09 -4.53
C HIS A 155 0.92 13.17 -5.53
N PRO A 156 0.73 14.43 -5.07
CA PRO A 156 0.40 15.58 -5.92
C PRO A 156 1.32 15.81 -7.13
N ASP A 157 2.57 15.39 -7.03
CA ASP A 157 3.59 15.55 -8.06
C ASP A 157 3.57 14.44 -9.14
N GLY A 158 2.67 13.46 -8.99
CA GLY A 158 2.52 12.31 -9.87
C GLY A 158 3.37 11.10 -9.46
N GLU A 159 4.08 11.14 -8.31
CA GLU A 159 4.71 9.94 -7.76
C GLU A 159 3.63 8.99 -7.18
N ILE A 160 3.73 7.71 -7.51
CA ILE A 160 2.84 6.67 -7.03
C ILE A 160 3.65 5.68 -6.23
N LEU A 161 3.20 5.42 -5.00
CA LEU A 161 3.71 4.37 -4.15
C LEU A 161 2.71 3.22 -4.12
N TYR A 162 3.19 2.04 -4.45
CA TYR A 162 2.43 0.79 -4.40
C TYR A 162 3.11 -0.16 -3.43
N MET A 163 2.41 -0.53 -2.37
CA MET A 163 2.91 -1.45 -1.36
C MET A 163 2.03 -2.70 -1.33
N LEU A 164 2.68 -3.85 -1.38
CA LEU A 164 2.04 -5.16 -1.25
C LEU A 164 2.78 -6.04 -0.25
N ARG A 165 2.05 -7.02 0.28
CA ARG A 165 2.57 -8.09 1.14
C ARG A 165 2.33 -9.46 0.52
#